data_AF-A0A9X1C6G1-F1
#
_entry.id   AF-A0A9X1C6G1-F1
#
_cell.length_a   1.000
_cell.length_b   1.000
_cell.length_c   1.000
_cell.angle_alpha   90.00
_cell.angle_beta   90.00
_cell.angle_gamma   90.00
#
_symmetry.space_group_name_H-M   'P 1'
#
loop_
_entity.id
_entity.type
_entity.pdbx_description
1 polymer ?
#
loop_
_entity_poly.entity_id
_entity_poly.type
_entity_poly.pdbx_seq_one_letter_code
_entity_poly.pdbx_strand_id
1 'polypeptide(L)'
;MKSTLNCSLAALVLMACNSVTAAQPATAPYPIGIKHLTIQRPGQPPENRIIDGKYWLTYDAVLVKFDKPPVVTADNRVVHHTDTPVDIDKAIGVVAGGGSFQVLRRPNISTADKEPSVIGGFQETAVPVVTVSGNTKTTGSITVSLGLELVVDPVILDAAVPDNVRSRAYLTHTDKPNPPNGSASTTARANADDQLKVGDVQVLTWALNGEYYGVALRLDSISDTEKPSPQ
;
A
#
# COMPACT_ATOMS: atom_id res chain seq x y z
N MET A 1 -85.92 -21.51 6.71
CA MET A 1 -86.10 -20.88 8.03
C MET A 1 -84.72 -20.72 8.67
N LYS A 2 -84.38 -19.48 9.08
CA LYS A 2 -83.54 -19.03 10.23
C LYS A 2 -82.47 -20.02 10.75
N SER A 3 -81.22 -19.67 11.04
CA SER A 3 -80.64 -18.42 11.53
C SER A 3 -79.11 -18.49 11.43
N THR A 4 -78.52 -17.32 11.17
CA THR A 4 -77.14 -16.88 11.36
C THR A 4 -76.55 -17.16 12.75
N LEU A 5 -75.23 -17.28 12.83
CA LEU A 5 -74.44 -16.52 13.81
C LEU A 5 -73.09 -16.09 13.20
N ASN A 6 -72.91 -14.77 13.12
CA ASN A 6 -71.65 -14.07 12.86
C ASN A 6 -70.78 -14.07 14.12
N CYS A 7 -69.46 -14.15 13.95
CA CYS A 7 -68.51 -13.36 14.73
C CYS A 7 -67.23 -13.09 13.92
N SER A 8 -67.25 -11.92 13.29
CA SER A 8 -66.19 -10.92 13.14
C SER A 8 -64.71 -11.28 13.38
N LEU A 9 -63.93 -11.09 12.31
CA LEU A 9 -62.83 -10.13 12.20
C LEU A 9 -61.64 -10.23 13.18
N ALA A 10 -60.51 -10.75 12.68
CA ALA A 10 -59.19 -10.15 12.90
C ALA A 10 -58.24 -10.59 11.78
N ALA A 11 -57.97 -9.68 10.86
CA ALA A 11 -56.88 -9.74 9.90
C ALA A 11 -55.56 -9.39 10.59
N LEU A 12 -54.46 -10.09 10.31
CA LEU A 12 -53.14 -9.46 10.19
C LEU A 12 -52.08 -10.41 9.60
N VAL A 13 -51.68 -10.10 8.36
CA VAL A 13 -50.32 -10.13 7.79
C VAL A 13 -49.61 -11.50 7.72
N LEU A 14 -49.83 -12.20 6.59
CA LEU A 14 -48.75 -12.94 5.93
C LEU A 14 -47.88 -11.96 5.15
N MET A 15 -46.74 -11.55 5.71
CA MET A 15 -45.65 -10.98 4.93
C MET A 15 -44.89 -12.13 4.27
N ALA A 16 -45.32 -12.50 3.07
CA ALA A 16 -44.43 -13.15 2.12
C ALA A 16 -43.45 -12.09 1.61
N CYS A 17 -42.25 -12.04 2.19
CA CYS A 17 -41.14 -11.34 1.56
C CYS A 17 -40.73 -12.15 0.33
N ASN A 18 -41.31 -11.80 -0.81
CA ASN A 18 -40.69 -12.05 -2.11
C ASN A 18 -39.31 -11.39 -2.08
N SER A 19 -38.25 -12.18 -1.90
CA SER A 19 -36.91 -11.74 -2.24
C SER A 19 -36.87 -11.58 -3.76
N VAL A 20 -37.16 -10.37 -4.22
CA VAL A 20 -36.82 -9.92 -5.56
C VAL A 20 -35.30 -10.02 -5.63
N THR A 21 -34.80 -11.04 -6.32
CA THR A 21 -33.43 -11.06 -6.80
C THR A 21 -33.33 -9.90 -7.78
N ALA A 22 -32.98 -8.73 -7.28
CA ALA A 22 -32.52 -7.65 -8.12
C ALA A 22 -31.25 -8.18 -8.79
N ALA A 23 -31.35 -8.54 -10.07
CA ALA A 23 -30.18 -8.64 -10.91
C ALA A 23 -29.46 -7.30 -10.77
N GLN A 24 -28.32 -7.29 -10.06
CA GLN A 24 -27.48 -6.12 -10.04
C GLN A 24 -27.23 -5.74 -11.51
N PRO A 25 -27.44 -4.47 -11.89
CA PRO A 25 -27.01 -4.04 -13.20
C PRO A 25 -25.54 -4.39 -13.29
N ALA A 26 -25.15 -5.08 -14.37
CA ALA A 26 -23.75 -5.26 -14.71
C ALA A 26 -23.09 -3.89 -14.55
N THR A 27 -22.15 -3.78 -13.61
CA THR A 27 -21.34 -2.58 -13.45
C THR A 27 -20.78 -2.29 -14.84
N ALA A 28 -21.12 -1.13 -15.38
CA ALA A 28 -20.60 -0.71 -16.67
C ALA A 28 -19.07 -0.85 -16.63
N PRO A 29 -18.46 -1.42 -17.67
CA PRO A 29 -17.01 -1.52 -17.73
C PRO A 29 -16.39 -0.14 -17.44
N TYR A 30 -15.50 -0.06 -16.45
CA TYR A 30 -14.60 1.07 -16.26
C TYR A 30 -14.02 1.48 -17.61
N PRO A 31 -14.07 2.76 -17.97
CA PRO A 31 -13.65 3.19 -19.30
C PRO A 31 -12.20 2.77 -19.53
N ILE A 32 -12.01 1.91 -20.54
CA ILE A 32 -10.75 1.58 -21.18
C ILE A 32 -10.25 2.89 -21.81
N GLY A 33 -9.65 3.75 -21.00
CA GLY A 33 -9.30 5.11 -21.37
C GLY A 33 -7.80 5.31 -21.21
N ILE A 34 -7.18 5.81 -22.27
CA ILE A 34 -5.79 6.27 -22.21
C ILE A 34 -5.72 7.47 -21.25
N LYS A 35 -4.94 7.34 -20.17
CA LYS A 35 -4.62 8.48 -19.29
C LYS A 35 -3.21 8.99 -19.59
N HIS A 36 -3.05 10.31 -19.63
CA HIS A 36 -1.73 10.93 -19.61
C HIS A 36 -1.41 11.34 -18.17
N LEU A 37 -0.35 10.77 -17.61
CA LEU A 37 0.08 11.05 -16.24
C LEU A 37 1.50 11.59 -16.24
N THR A 38 1.70 12.72 -15.56
CA THR A 38 3.03 13.21 -15.23
C THR A 38 3.41 12.65 -13.87
N ILE A 39 4.38 11.75 -13.86
CA ILE A 39 4.86 11.08 -12.65
C ILE A 39 6.03 11.88 -12.11
N GLN A 40 5.87 12.42 -10.91
CA GLN A 40 6.94 13.06 -10.18
C GLN A 40 7.54 12.06 -9.20
N ARG A 41 8.74 11.56 -9.52
CA ARG A 41 9.51 10.72 -8.61
C ARG A 41 10.40 11.56 -7.70
N PRO A 42 10.66 11.13 -6.44
CA PRO A 42 11.63 11.79 -5.60
C PRO A 42 13.01 11.83 -6.25
N GLY A 43 13.58 13.04 -6.41
CA GLY A 43 14.95 13.24 -6.95
C GLY A 43 15.11 12.99 -8.46
N GLN A 44 14.03 12.88 -9.21
CA GLN A 44 14.05 12.62 -10.67
C GLN A 44 13.22 13.67 -11.41
N PRO A 45 13.52 13.96 -12.69
CA PRO A 45 12.67 14.79 -13.53
C PRO A 45 11.26 14.21 -13.67
N PRO A 46 10.23 15.06 -13.90
CA PRO A 46 8.89 14.58 -14.23
C PRO A 46 8.91 13.68 -15.46
N GLU A 47 8.23 12.55 -15.40
CA GLU A 47 8.10 11.62 -16.53
C GLU A 47 6.64 11.58 -17.00
N ASN A 48 6.41 11.86 -18.28
CA ASN A 48 5.08 11.74 -18.88
C ASN A 48 4.86 10.30 -19.35
N ARG A 49 3.77 9.68 -18.90
CA ARG A 49 3.38 8.34 -19.30
C ARG A 49 1.96 8.29 -19.83
N ILE A 50 1.79 7.32 -20.73
CA ILE A 50 0.51 6.92 -21.28
C ILE A 50 0.13 5.63 -20.57
N ILE A 51 -1.01 5.67 -19.89
CA ILE A 51 -1.57 4.53 -19.17
C ILE A 51 -2.71 3.99 -20.00
N ASP A 52 -2.51 2.77 -20.49
CA ASP A 52 -3.54 1.97 -21.10
C ASP A 52 -3.92 0.93 -20.04
N GLY A 53 -5.04 1.14 -19.35
CA GLY A 53 -5.49 0.37 -18.17
C GLY A 53 -5.83 -1.10 -18.43
N LYS A 54 -5.24 -1.68 -19.48
CA LYS A 54 -5.33 -3.06 -19.93
C LYS A 54 -4.81 -4.05 -18.89
N TYR A 55 -3.74 -3.71 -18.18
CA TYR A 55 -3.16 -4.59 -17.17
C TYR A 55 -3.27 -3.98 -15.77
N TRP A 56 -3.76 -4.79 -14.84
CA TRP A 56 -3.80 -4.51 -13.41
C TRP A 56 -2.79 -5.38 -12.69
N LEU A 57 -2.00 -4.75 -11.84
CA LEU A 57 -1.00 -5.41 -11.01
C LEU A 57 -1.44 -5.33 -9.56
N THR A 58 -1.44 -6.48 -8.90
CA THR A 58 -1.73 -6.59 -7.47
C THR A 58 -0.47 -6.97 -6.72
N TYR A 59 -0.19 -6.24 -5.64
CA TYR A 59 0.91 -6.52 -4.73
C TYR A 59 0.39 -6.79 -3.32
N ASP A 60 0.91 -7.85 -2.71
CA ASP A 60 0.84 -8.03 -1.28
C ASP A 60 2.05 -7.36 -0.64
N ALA A 61 1.79 -6.50 0.34
CA ALA A 61 2.85 -5.82 1.07
C ALA A 61 2.84 -6.25 2.54
N VAL A 62 4.01 -6.35 3.14
CA VAL A 62 4.16 -6.56 4.59
C VAL A 62 5.17 -5.55 5.12
N LEU A 63 4.69 -4.63 5.95
CA LEU A 63 5.51 -3.67 6.66
C LEU A 63 5.93 -4.27 8.00
N VAL A 64 7.22 -4.23 8.30
CA VAL A 64 7.82 -4.82 9.50
C VAL A 64 8.76 -3.86 10.21
N LYS A 65 8.99 -4.15 11.49
CA LYS A 65 10.09 -3.63 12.31
C LYS A 65 11.01 -4.79 12.68
N PHE A 66 12.31 -4.62 12.51
CA PHE A 66 13.31 -5.62 12.88
C PHE A 66 13.89 -5.31 14.26
N ASP A 67 14.18 -6.36 15.03
CA ASP A 67 14.81 -6.22 16.35
C ASP A 67 16.31 -5.89 16.25
N LYS A 68 16.91 -6.14 15.08
CA LYS A 68 18.34 -5.95 14.78
C LYS A 68 18.48 -5.38 13.36
N PRO A 69 19.65 -4.79 13.02
CA PRO A 69 19.91 -4.37 11.65
C PRO A 69 19.72 -5.53 10.65
N PRO A 70 18.96 -5.35 9.56
CA PRO A 70 18.75 -6.38 8.55
C PRO A 70 20.03 -6.61 7.72
N VAL A 71 20.18 -7.83 7.20
CA VAL A 71 21.29 -8.24 6.33
C VAL A 71 20.80 -8.21 4.88
N VAL A 72 20.96 -7.06 4.23
CA VAL A 72 20.55 -6.86 2.83
C VAL A 72 21.75 -6.88 1.90
N THR A 73 21.76 -7.85 0.99
CA THR A 73 22.59 -7.89 -0.21
C THR A 73 21.70 -7.64 -1.44
N ALA A 74 22.28 -7.40 -2.61
CA ALA A 74 21.52 -7.29 -3.86
C ALA A 74 20.67 -8.54 -4.09
N ASP A 75 21.23 -9.72 -3.87
CA ASP A 75 20.54 -11.01 -4.03
C ASP A 75 19.44 -11.23 -2.98
N ASN A 76 19.56 -10.67 -1.78
CA ASN A 76 18.52 -10.75 -0.75
C ASN A 76 17.42 -9.69 -0.92
N ARG A 77 17.62 -8.72 -1.82
CA ARG A 77 16.63 -7.67 -2.10
C ARG A 77 15.46 -8.21 -2.92
N VAL A 78 15.72 -9.24 -3.74
CA VAL A 78 14.68 -9.95 -4.48
C VAL A 78 14.78 -11.43 -4.19
N VAL A 79 13.75 -11.99 -3.58
CA VAL A 79 13.62 -13.43 -3.42
C VAL A 79 12.78 -13.93 -4.57
N HIS A 80 13.44 -14.63 -5.51
CA HIS A 80 12.80 -15.16 -6.70
C HIS A 80 12.02 -16.44 -6.42
N HIS A 81 10.87 -16.59 -7.07
CA HIS A 81 10.18 -17.86 -7.18
C HIS A 81 10.99 -18.81 -8.09
N THR A 82 10.91 -20.11 -7.84
CA THR A 82 11.43 -21.13 -8.77
C THR A 82 10.27 -21.93 -9.37
N ASP A 83 9.34 -22.39 -8.53
CA ASP A 83 8.14 -23.14 -8.97
C ASP A 83 6.89 -22.86 -8.10
N THR A 84 7.07 -22.22 -6.94
CA THR A 84 6.01 -21.84 -6.00
C THR A 84 6.18 -20.38 -5.62
N PRO A 85 5.09 -19.59 -5.48
CA PRO A 85 5.17 -18.22 -4.98
C PRO A 85 5.95 -18.16 -3.68
N VAL A 86 6.82 -17.16 -3.55
CA VAL A 86 7.60 -16.99 -2.34
C VAL A 86 6.67 -16.57 -1.20
N ASP A 87 6.83 -17.23 -0.05
CA ASP A 87 6.21 -16.78 1.20
C ASP A 87 6.88 -15.47 1.62
N ILE A 88 6.06 -14.41 1.69
CA ILE A 88 6.52 -13.05 2.01
C ILE A 88 7.16 -12.97 3.40
N ASP A 89 6.69 -13.75 4.38
CA ASP A 89 7.26 -13.76 5.73
C ASP A 89 8.61 -14.48 5.76
N LYS A 90 8.76 -15.52 4.93
CA LYS A 90 10.05 -16.20 4.74
C LYS A 90 11.08 -15.28 4.09
N ALA A 91 10.68 -14.51 3.07
CA ALA A 91 11.56 -13.52 2.45
C ALA A 91 12.04 -12.46 3.46
N ILE A 92 11.15 -11.98 4.33
CA ILE A 92 11.52 -11.10 5.44
C ILE A 92 12.50 -11.79 6.39
N GLY A 93 12.27 -13.07 6.72
CA GLY A 93 13.16 -13.86 7.58
C GLY A 93 14.58 -14.01 7.04
N VAL A 94 14.74 -14.16 5.72
CA VAL A 94 16.06 -14.16 5.06
C VAL A 94 16.78 -12.84 5.30
N VAL A 95 16.09 -11.73 5.09
CA VAL A 95 16.63 -10.38 5.29
C VAL A 95 16.89 -10.08 6.78
N ALA A 96 16.11 -10.66 7.69
CA ALA A 96 16.34 -10.54 9.13
C ALA A 96 17.61 -11.26 9.60
N GLY A 97 18.22 -12.12 8.77
CA GLY A 97 19.50 -12.76 9.06
C GLY A 97 19.49 -13.63 10.33
N GLY A 98 18.35 -14.26 10.64
CA GLY A 98 18.13 -15.03 11.87
C GLY A 98 17.68 -14.19 13.08
N GLY A 99 17.50 -12.87 12.91
CA GLY A 99 16.80 -12.02 13.86
C GLY A 99 15.28 -12.18 13.78
N SER A 100 14.57 -11.73 14.82
CA SER A 100 13.12 -11.60 14.84
C SER A 100 12.65 -10.27 14.23
N PHE A 101 11.40 -10.26 13.80
CA PHE A 101 10.72 -9.09 13.29
C PHE A 101 9.27 -9.07 13.76
N GLN A 102 8.70 -7.86 13.84
CA GLN A 102 7.30 -7.62 14.13
C GLN A 102 6.60 -7.13 12.87
N VAL A 103 5.49 -7.77 12.49
CA VAL A 103 4.61 -7.26 11.45
C VAL A 103 3.81 -6.07 11.98
N LEU A 104 3.93 -4.93 11.31
CA LEU A 104 3.22 -3.70 11.65
C LEU A 104 1.92 -3.58 10.83
N ARG A 105 1.97 -3.93 9.54
CA ARG A 105 0.81 -3.83 8.62
C ARG A 105 0.96 -4.78 7.43
N ARG A 106 -0.17 -5.22 6.86
CA ARG A 106 -0.23 -5.95 5.59
C ARG A 106 -1.15 -5.28 4.58
N PRO A 107 -0.73 -4.17 3.93
CA PRO A 107 -1.56 -3.57 2.90
C PRO A 107 -1.54 -4.41 1.61
N ASN A 108 -2.62 -4.33 0.85
CA ASN A 108 -2.67 -4.80 -0.53
C ASN A 108 -2.73 -3.59 -1.46
N ILE A 109 -2.07 -3.68 -2.62
CA ILE A 109 -1.96 -2.60 -3.60
C ILE A 109 -2.48 -3.14 -4.91
N SER A 110 -3.43 -2.44 -5.52
CA SER A 110 -3.80 -2.68 -6.92
C SER A 110 -3.60 -1.41 -7.72
N THR A 111 -2.92 -1.51 -8.85
CA THR A 111 -2.66 -0.37 -9.74
C THR A 111 -2.56 -0.82 -11.19
N ALA A 112 -2.83 0.10 -12.13
CA ALA A 112 -2.67 -0.20 -13.54
C ALA A 112 -1.18 -0.17 -13.94
N ASP A 113 -0.84 -0.84 -15.04
CA ASP A 113 0.49 -0.72 -15.66
C ASP A 113 0.85 0.76 -15.88
N LYS A 114 2.07 1.13 -15.50
CA LYS A 114 2.60 2.51 -15.54
C LYS A 114 1.90 3.51 -14.61
N GLU A 115 0.92 3.11 -13.80
CA GLU A 115 0.22 3.96 -12.83
C GLU A 115 0.88 3.79 -11.45
N PRO A 116 1.52 4.83 -10.89
CA PRO A 116 2.01 4.76 -9.52
C PRO A 116 0.85 4.69 -8.53
N SER A 117 0.99 3.86 -7.52
CA SER A 117 0.05 3.78 -6.40
C SER A 117 0.74 4.15 -5.09
N VAL A 118 0.02 4.86 -4.23
CA VAL A 118 0.53 5.38 -2.96
C VAL A 118 -0.21 4.70 -1.81
N ILE A 119 0.53 4.17 -0.85
CA ILE A 119 -0.02 3.68 0.42
C ILE A 119 0.53 4.52 1.57
N GLY A 120 -0.36 4.77 2.52
CA GLY A 120 -0.04 5.49 3.74
C GLY A 120 -0.30 6.97 3.53
N GLY A 121 0.50 7.79 4.19
CA GLY A 121 0.35 9.22 4.13
C GLY A 121 0.95 9.88 5.35
N PHE A 122 1.06 11.20 5.26
CA PHE A 122 1.53 12.02 6.35
C PHE A 122 0.37 12.62 7.11
N GLN A 123 0.50 12.64 8.43
CA GLN A 123 -0.31 13.42 9.34
C GLN A 123 0.45 14.69 9.70
N GLU A 124 -0.18 15.84 9.50
CA GLU A 124 0.33 17.11 10.00
C GLU A 124 0.21 17.15 11.52
N THR A 125 1.34 17.38 12.19
CA THR A 125 1.40 17.47 13.65
C THR A 125 2.13 18.75 14.03
N ALA A 126 1.53 19.55 14.92
CA ALA A 126 2.21 20.70 15.52
C ALA A 126 3.17 20.20 16.59
N VAL A 127 4.47 20.43 16.39
CA VAL A 127 5.51 20.07 17.37
C VAL A 127 6.01 21.34 18.06
N PRO A 128 6.04 21.37 19.41
CA PRO A 128 6.54 22.52 20.15
C PRO A 128 8.04 22.71 19.91
N VAL A 129 8.43 23.96 19.63
CA VAL A 129 9.83 24.36 19.48
C VAL A 129 10.14 25.38 20.54
N VAL A 130 11.25 25.17 21.24
CA VAL A 130 11.78 26.10 22.23
C VAL A 130 13.01 26.77 21.63
N THR A 131 12.94 28.09 21.44
CA THR A 131 14.08 28.89 21.04
C THR A 131 14.58 29.65 22.25
N VAL A 132 15.85 29.47 22.60
CA VAL A 132 16.53 30.24 23.65
C VAL A 132 17.44 31.26 22.97
N SER A 133 17.18 32.55 23.22
CA SER A 133 18.00 33.65 22.72
C SER A 133 18.38 34.56 23.89
N GLY A 134 19.65 34.55 24.29
CA GLY A 134 20.11 35.20 25.52
C GLY A 134 19.37 34.63 26.75
N ASN A 135 18.73 35.52 27.53
CA ASN A 135 17.93 35.14 28.70
C ASN A 135 16.44 34.90 28.39
N THR A 136 16.04 34.96 27.11
CA THR A 136 14.63 34.82 26.70
C THR A 136 14.38 33.41 26.17
N LYS A 137 13.34 32.77 26.71
CA LYS A 137 12.81 31.50 26.22
C LYS A 137 11.50 31.74 25.48
N THR A 138 11.49 31.55 24.17
CA THR A 138 10.28 31.64 23.35
C THR A 138 9.79 30.22 23.04
N THR A 139 8.51 29.98 23.29
CA THR A 139 7.85 28.72 22.91
C THR A 139 6.98 28.98 21.71
N GLY A 140 7.24 28.27 20.62
CA GLY A 140 6.42 28.26 19.41
C GLY A 140 6.04 26.84 19.03
N SER A 141 5.42 26.69 17.86
CA SER A 141 5.14 25.39 17.26
C SER A 141 5.41 25.43 15.77
N ILE A 142 5.97 24.36 15.23
CA ILE A 142 6.10 24.15 13.79
C ILE A 142 5.18 23.00 13.38
N THR A 143 4.52 23.11 12.23
CA THR A 143 3.78 22.00 11.64
C THR A 143 4.75 21.10 10.90
N VAL A 144 4.77 19.81 11.24
CA VAL A 144 5.57 18.79 10.55
C VAL A 144 4.67 17.67 10.04
N SER A 145 4.97 17.18 8.85
CA SER A 145 4.28 16.03 8.24
C SER A 145 4.96 14.74 8.70
N LEU A 146 4.32 14.01 9.61
CA LEU A 146 4.82 12.77 10.19
C LEU A 146 4.09 11.57 9.59
N GLY A 147 4.77 10.45 9.42
CA GLY A 147 4.18 9.23 8.90
C GLY A 147 5.03 8.55 7.85
N LEU A 148 4.41 7.60 7.17
CA LEU A 148 5.06 6.75 6.18
C LEU A 148 4.23 6.78 4.91
N GLU A 149 4.91 7.06 3.81
CA GLU A 149 4.37 6.99 2.46
C GLU A 149 5.22 6.00 1.66
N LEU A 150 4.56 5.03 1.03
CA LEU A 150 5.13 4.09 0.09
C LEU A 150 4.49 4.30 -1.27
N VAL A 151 5.30 4.56 -2.29
CA VAL A 151 4.89 4.65 -3.68
C VAL A 151 5.41 3.43 -4.43
N VAL A 152 4.51 2.69 -5.08
CA VAL A 152 4.86 1.59 -5.99
C VAL A 152 4.55 2.02 -7.41
N ASP A 153 5.56 2.01 -8.26
CA ASP A 153 5.55 2.48 -9.66
C ASP A 153 5.92 1.32 -10.61
N PRO A 154 4.93 0.49 -11.01
CA PRO A 154 5.18 -0.68 -11.84
C PRO A 154 5.16 -0.36 -13.34
N VAL A 155 5.97 -1.10 -14.10
CA VAL A 155 5.95 -1.08 -15.57
C VAL A 155 6.13 -2.50 -16.10
N ILE A 156 5.17 -2.99 -16.87
CA ILE A 156 5.32 -4.20 -17.67
C ILE A 156 6.34 -3.93 -18.78
N LEU A 157 7.39 -4.74 -18.83
CA LEU A 157 8.50 -4.55 -19.75
C LEU A 157 8.16 -4.99 -21.19
N ASP A 158 7.36 -6.04 -21.32
CA ASP A 158 6.85 -6.54 -22.59
C ASP A 158 5.34 -6.78 -22.49
N ALA A 159 4.55 -6.00 -23.24
CA ALA A 159 3.10 -6.15 -23.24
C ALA A 159 2.61 -7.42 -23.97
N ALA A 160 3.46 -8.05 -24.79
CA ALA A 160 3.12 -9.33 -25.43
C ALA A 160 3.26 -10.50 -24.45
N VAL A 161 4.15 -10.37 -23.46
CA VAL A 161 4.39 -11.36 -22.40
C VAL A 161 4.41 -10.62 -21.06
N PRO A 162 3.24 -10.39 -20.43
CA PRO A 162 3.13 -9.60 -19.22
C PRO A 162 3.58 -10.40 -17.99
N ASP A 163 4.73 -11.06 -18.04
CA ASP A 163 5.28 -11.88 -16.95
C ASP A 163 6.39 -11.15 -16.17
N ASN A 164 7.04 -10.17 -16.80
CA ASN A 164 8.13 -9.40 -16.22
C ASN A 164 7.73 -7.94 -15.98
N VAL A 165 7.79 -7.54 -14.72
CA VAL A 165 7.42 -6.21 -14.27
C VAL A 165 8.63 -5.55 -13.65
N ARG A 166 9.00 -4.36 -14.14
CA ARG A 166 9.91 -3.48 -13.41
C ARG A 166 9.12 -2.80 -12.30
N SER A 167 9.35 -3.23 -11.06
CA SER A 167 8.69 -2.70 -9.88
C SER A 167 9.62 -1.75 -9.14
N ARG A 168 9.26 -0.47 -9.16
CA ARG A 168 9.98 0.57 -8.42
C ARG A 168 9.21 0.94 -7.17
N ALA A 169 9.85 0.84 -6.02
CA ALA A 169 9.30 1.24 -4.74
C ALA A 169 10.05 2.45 -4.20
N TYR A 170 9.33 3.46 -3.72
CA TYR A 170 9.90 4.64 -3.05
C TYR A 170 9.22 4.80 -1.72
N LEU A 171 10.02 4.96 -0.66
CA LEU A 171 9.52 5.13 0.68
C LEU A 171 10.04 6.43 1.28
N THR A 172 9.15 7.19 1.88
CA THR A 172 9.47 8.31 2.76
C THR A 172 8.86 8.03 4.12
N HIS A 173 9.68 7.99 5.16
CA HIS A 173 9.23 7.82 6.54
C HIS A 173 9.78 8.97 7.37
N THR A 174 8.90 9.81 7.88
CA THR A 174 9.23 10.93 8.78
C THR A 174 8.68 10.64 10.16
N ASP A 175 9.56 10.63 11.16
CA ASP A 175 9.17 10.42 12.55
C ASP A 175 9.33 11.71 13.36
N LYS A 176 8.61 11.77 14.48
CA LYS A 176 8.61 12.93 15.37
C LYS A 176 10.04 13.27 15.80
N PRO A 177 10.32 14.56 16.04
CA PRO A 177 11.58 14.96 16.67
C PRO A 177 11.76 14.23 18.01
N ASN A 178 12.99 13.82 18.32
CA ASN A 178 13.31 13.19 19.61
C ASN A 178 13.95 14.24 20.54
N PRO A 179 13.17 14.93 21.40
CA PRO A 179 13.73 15.91 22.36
C PRO A 179 14.63 15.21 23.39
N PRO A 180 15.72 15.87 23.88
CA PRO A 180 15.97 17.31 23.84
C PRO A 180 16.96 17.79 22.75
N ASN A 181 17.53 16.90 21.94
CA ASN A 181 18.71 17.21 21.12
C ASN A 181 18.42 17.56 19.64
N GLY A 182 17.16 17.68 19.22
CA GLY A 182 16.84 18.03 17.85
C GLY A 182 15.42 18.55 17.71
N SER A 183 15.29 19.78 17.18
CA SER A 183 14.02 20.42 16.82
C SER A 183 13.51 20.01 15.44
N ALA A 184 14.24 19.17 14.70
CA ALA A 184 13.87 18.71 13.36
C ALA A 184 13.41 17.25 13.39
N SER A 185 12.33 16.97 12.66
CA SER A 185 11.89 15.60 12.37
C SER A 185 12.98 14.88 11.57
N THR A 186 13.20 13.61 11.86
CA THR A 186 14.11 12.78 11.05
C THR A 186 13.29 12.16 9.91
N THR A 187 13.80 12.24 8.69
CA THR A 187 13.19 11.60 7.53
C THR A 187 14.15 10.57 6.94
N ALA A 188 13.71 9.32 6.85
CA ALA A 188 14.35 8.29 6.05
C ALA A 188 13.73 8.26 4.65
N ARG A 189 14.58 8.07 3.65
CA ARG A 189 14.17 7.80 2.26
C ARG A 189 14.86 6.53 1.79
N ALA A 190 14.08 5.61 1.25
CA ALA A 190 14.58 4.36 0.71
C ALA A 190 13.90 4.07 -0.62
N ASN A 191 14.61 3.41 -1.52
CA ASN A 191 14.06 3.04 -2.82
C ASN A 191 14.53 1.67 -3.28
N ALA A 192 13.71 1.00 -4.07
CA ALA A 192 14.01 -0.23 -4.79
C ALA A 192 13.54 -0.16 -6.23
N ASP A 193 14.26 -0.84 -7.11
CA ASP A 193 14.04 -0.85 -8.56
C ASP A 193 14.55 -2.19 -9.07
N ASP A 194 13.63 -3.13 -9.17
CA ASP A 194 13.95 -4.52 -9.48
C ASP A 194 12.93 -5.06 -10.48
N GLN A 195 13.30 -6.15 -11.15
CA GLN A 195 12.40 -6.87 -12.05
C GLN A 195 11.79 -8.04 -11.28
N LEU A 196 10.46 -8.09 -11.26
CA LEU A 196 9.68 -9.09 -10.55
C LEU A 196 8.83 -9.87 -11.53
N LYS A 197 8.73 -11.17 -11.27
CA LYS A 197 7.68 -12.04 -11.79
C LYS A 197 6.59 -12.23 -10.74
N VAL A 198 5.43 -12.71 -11.17
CA VAL A 198 4.35 -13.09 -10.24
C VAL A 198 4.89 -14.14 -9.25
N GLY A 199 4.80 -13.85 -7.95
CA GLY A 199 5.32 -14.68 -6.87
C GLY A 199 6.70 -14.26 -6.35
N ASP A 200 7.43 -13.39 -7.06
CA ASP A 200 8.68 -12.81 -6.56
C ASP A 200 8.41 -11.77 -5.46
N VAL A 201 9.35 -11.65 -4.52
CA VAL A 201 9.27 -10.70 -3.41
C VAL A 201 10.45 -9.72 -3.46
N GLN A 202 10.16 -8.43 -3.58
CA GLN A 202 11.11 -7.34 -3.39
C GLN A 202 11.10 -6.91 -1.91
N VAL A 203 12.26 -6.71 -1.31
CA VAL A 203 12.39 -6.21 0.07
C VAL A 203 13.15 -4.89 0.09
N LEU A 204 12.52 -3.88 0.67
CA LEU A 204 13.11 -2.57 0.93
C LEU A 204 13.30 -2.41 2.44
N THR A 205 14.49 -1.98 2.89
CA THR A 205 14.77 -1.73 4.31
C THR A 205 15.32 -0.34 4.53
N TRP A 206 15.13 0.19 5.73
CA TRP A 206 15.68 1.48 6.15
C TRP A 206 15.83 1.54 7.67
N ALA A 207 16.60 2.53 8.13
CA ALA A 207 16.73 2.84 9.55
C ALA A 207 16.22 4.25 9.82
N LEU A 208 15.56 4.44 10.95
CA LEU A 208 15.06 5.74 11.40
C LEU A 208 15.13 5.80 12.93
N ASN A 209 15.75 6.85 13.47
CA ASN A 209 15.87 7.07 14.92
C ASN A 209 16.43 5.86 15.71
N GLY A 210 17.35 5.10 15.11
CA GLY A 210 17.96 3.92 15.73
C GLY A 210 17.10 2.64 15.65
N GLU A 211 15.93 2.71 15.01
CA GLU A 211 15.09 1.56 14.72
C GLU A 211 15.24 1.11 13.26
N TYR A 212 15.01 -0.18 13.01
CA TYR A 212 15.16 -0.79 11.70
C TYR A 212 13.81 -1.28 11.19
N TYR A 213 13.51 -0.97 9.94
CA TYR A 213 12.23 -1.26 9.32
C TYR A 213 12.43 -1.88 7.95
N GLY A 214 11.39 -2.54 7.45
CA GLY A 214 11.34 -2.99 6.07
C GLY A 214 9.93 -3.13 5.54
N VAL A 215 9.82 -3.12 4.22
CA VAL A 215 8.62 -3.53 3.51
C VAL A 215 9.00 -4.62 2.51
N ALA A 216 8.32 -5.75 2.60
CA ALA A 216 8.34 -6.76 1.55
C ALA A 216 7.15 -6.54 0.64
N LEU A 217 7.37 -6.61 -0.67
CA LEU A 217 6.39 -6.43 -1.73
C LEU A 217 6.43 -7.67 -2.62
N ARG A 218 5.38 -8.49 -2.55
CA ARG A 218 5.19 -9.61 -3.45
C ARG A 218 4.32 -9.16 -4.61
N LEU A 219 4.76 -9.38 -5.84
CA LEU A 219 3.86 -9.28 -6.98
C LEU A 219 2.94 -10.49 -6.96
N ASP A 220 1.67 -10.30 -6.61
CA ASP A 220 0.72 -11.39 -6.40
C ASP A 220 0.05 -11.83 -7.70
N SER A 221 -0.34 -10.86 -8.55
CA SER A 221 -1.01 -11.16 -9.81
C SER A 221 -0.89 -10.03 -10.82
N ILE A 222 -1.04 -10.41 -12.10
CA ILE A 222 -1.22 -9.52 -13.24
C ILE A 222 -2.49 -9.98 -13.97
N SER A 223 -3.49 -9.11 -14.06
CA SER A 223 -4.76 -9.41 -14.75
C SER A 223 -4.99 -8.48 -15.93
N ASP A 224 -5.64 -9.00 -16.97
CA ASP A 224 -6.03 -8.28 -18.19
C ASP A 224 -7.45 -7.66 -18.11
N THR A 225 -8.09 -7.80 -16.96
CA THR A 225 -9.48 -7.42 -16.68
C THR A 225 -9.54 -6.32 -15.62
N GLU A 226 -10.60 -5.50 -15.69
CA GLU A 226 -10.86 -4.36 -14.82
C GLU A 226 -10.60 -4.62 -13.34
N LYS A 227 -10.09 -3.58 -12.67
CA LYS A 227 -9.74 -3.49 -11.25
C LYS A 227 -10.41 -4.60 -10.41
N PRO A 228 -9.63 -5.49 -9.75
CA PRO A 228 -10.22 -6.53 -8.91
C PRO A 228 -11.16 -5.90 -7.87
N SER A 229 -12.36 -6.47 -7.74
CA SER A 229 -13.33 -6.01 -6.76
C SER A 229 -12.74 -6.15 -5.36
N PRO A 230 -12.87 -5.14 -4.48
CA PRO A 230 -12.43 -5.28 -3.09
C PRO A 230 -13.18 -6.45 -2.44
N GLN A 231 -12.42 -7.43 -1.96
CA GLN A 231 -12.94 -8.49 -1.08
C GLN A 231 -13.10 -7.98 0.35
#